data_AF-A0A9X3PNC2-F1
#
_entry.id   AF-A0A9X3PNC2-F1
#
_cell.length_a   1.000
_cell.length_b   1.000
_cell.length_c   1.000
_cell.angle_alpha   90.00
_cell.angle_beta   90.00
_cell.angle_gamma   90.00
#
_symmetry.space_group_name_H-M   'P 1'
#
loop_
_entity.id
_entity.type
_entity.pdbx_description
1 polymer ?
#
loop_
_entity_poly.entity_id
_entity_poly.type
_entity_poly.pdbx_seq_one_letter_code
_entity_poly.pdbx_strand_id
1 'polypeptide(L)'
;MNETTPPAATLVSEPAECVAAAARILASADGPDRDELVFGAFASEVAEALQPHALAVDAGERAKCWTAVAELADAHLSEELRLRLPTEPRVRVSLAQHRDHALLEAAVALEAPGFLLEDGRLFARYPGFREEPHGLADEWFEVVAEQVTVPLAKGLRPRYLVWTGVRRSDYCLEYSFFVPVEGLGAEAVRVGVDRLAKGRSPRKRRAVEAASAPAFDVDAAVEVRAEGAVTVVTARLRTEELTGRGAGRWSLRARVTLLGFTYDLPLKAPRGYFQRLGMPIGLAVEYGGHRSLAVRVDERATWRGLSRLRVLDFRK
;
A
#
# COMPACT_ATOMS: atom_id res chain seq x y z
N MET A 1 -24.81 -1.03 25.32
CA MET A 1 -24.95 -1.86 24.10
C MET A 1 -25.03 -0.88 22.94
N ASN A 2 -23.98 -0.76 22.14
CA ASN A 2 -23.99 0.11 20.96
C ASN A 2 -24.37 -0.74 19.76
N GLU A 3 -25.60 -0.58 19.29
CA GLU A 3 -26.07 -1.13 18.03
C GLU A 3 -25.20 -0.55 16.92
N THR A 4 -24.35 -1.40 16.35
CA THR A 4 -23.54 -1.05 15.19
C THR A 4 -24.47 -1.17 13.98
N THR A 5 -25.04 -0.05 13.54
CA THR A 5 -25.80 0.02 12.29
C THR A 5 -24.92 -0.53 11.16
N PRO A 6 -25.35 -1.58 10.43
CA PRO A 6 -24.59 -2.08 9.30
C PRO A 6 -24.46 -0.96 8.26
N PRO A 7 -23.29 -0.82 7.61
CA PRO A 7 -23.11 0.18 6.56
C PRO A 7 -24.15 -0.08 5.46
N ALA A 8 -24.80 0.99 4.98
CA ALA A 8 -25.71 0.90 3.85
C ALA A 8 -24.98 0.22 2.69
N ALA A 9 -25.57 -0.83 2.13
CA ALA A 9 -25.02 -1.48 0.95
C ALA A 9 -25.04 -0.45 -0.19
N THR A 10 -23.87 0.05 -0.57
CA THR A 10 -23.72 0.88 -1.76
C THR A 10 -24.18 0.01 -2.94
N LEU A 11 -25.24 0.43 -3.63
CA LEU A 11 -25.68 -0.21 -4.85
C LEU A 11 -24.52 -0.08 -5.86
N VAL A 12 -23.91 -1.20 -6.19
CA VAL A 12 -22.90 -1.29 -7.24
C VAL A 12 -23.66 -1.28 -8.56
N SER A 13 -23.45 -0.24 -9.37
CA SER A 13 -24.06 -0.14 -10.69
C SER A 13 -23.51 -1.24 -11.61
N GLU A 14 -24.35 -1.75 -12.51
CA GLU A 14 -23.87 -2.74 -13.47
C GLU A 14 -22.94 -2.06 -14.48
N PRO A 15 -21.82 -2.69 -14.89
CA PRO A 15 -20.86 -2.08 -15.82
C PRO A 15 -21.49 -1.52 -17.10
N ALA A 16 -22.52 -2.19 -17.64
CA ALA A 16 -23.25 -1.73 -18.82
C ALA A 16 -24.00 -0.41 -18.59
N GLU A 17 -24.57 -0.21 -17.40
CA GLU A 17 -25.24 1.05 -17.02
C GLU A 17 -24.23 2.20 -16.94
N CYS A 18 -23.07 1.95 -16.34
CA CYS A 18 -21.98 2.92 -16.27
C CYS A 18 -21.48 3.32 -17.66
N VAL A 19 -21.27 2.36 -18.56
CA VAL A 19 -20.87 2.66 -19.96
C VAL A 19 -21.96 3.47 -20.68
N ALA A 20 -23.23 3.13 -20.51
CA ALA A 20 -24.35 3.89 -21.08
C ALA A 20 -24.48 5.31 -20.48
N ALA A 21 -24.16 5.49 -19.19
CA ALA A 21 -24.09 6.80 -18.56
C ALA A 21 -22.94 7.63 -19.15
N ALA A 22 -21.75 7.05 -19.28
CA ALA A 22 -20.60 7.71 -19.92
C ALA A 22 -20.93 8.17 -21.35
N ALA A 23 -21.53 7.29 -22.16
CA ALA A 23 -21.91 7.60 -23.54
C ALA A 23 -22.88 8.79 -23.63
N ARG A 24 -23.85 8.90 -22.69
CA ARG A 24 -24.77 10.05 -22.64
C ARG A 24 -24.06 11.36 -22.31
N ILE A 25 -23.14 11.34 -21.34
CA ILE A 25 -22.35 12.53 -20.99
C ILE A 25 -21.51 12.97 -22.19
N LEU A 26 -20.81 12.03 -22.83
CA LEU A 26 -19.94 12.29 -23.97
C LEU A 26 -20.70 12.79 -25.21
N ALA A 27 -21.91 12.29 -25.45
CA ALA A 27 -22.78 12.77 -26.53
C ALA A 27 -23.23 14.23 -26.33
N SER A 28 -23.33 14.69 -25.08
CA SER A 28 -23.62 16.08 -24.74
C SER A 28 -22.38 16.97 -24.59
N ALA A 29 -21.18 16.42 -24.73
CA ALA A 29 -19.94 17.17 -24.51
C ALA A 29 -19.63 18.06 -25.73
N ASP A 30 -20.08 19.31 -25.68
CA ASP A 30 -19.79 20.35 -26.64
C ASP A 30 -19.28 21.65 -25.97
N GLY A 31 -18.83 22.60 -26.79
CA GLY A 31 -18.41 23.91 -26.31
C GLY A 31 -17.07 23.92 -25.52
N PRO A 32 -16.81 25.01 -24.77
CA PRO A 32 -15.53 25.22 -24.08
C PRO A 32 -15.25 24.26 -22.93
N ASP A 33 -16.29 23.64 -22.35
CA ASP A 33 -16.18 22.73 -21.21
C ASP A 33 -16.10 21.24 -21.61
N ARG A 34 -16.05 20.97 -22.93
CA ARG A 34 -16.05 19.60 -23.48
C ARG A 34 -15.03 18.70 -22.80
N ASP A 35 -13.80 19.16 -22.66
CA ASP A 35 -12.70 18.34 -22.17
C ASP A 35 -12.84 17.99 -20.68
N GLU A 36 -13.48 18.86 -19.89
CA GLU A 36 -13.80 18.57 -18.49
C GLU A 36 -14.94 17.55 -18.38
N LEU A 37 -15.95 17.62 -19.26
CA LEU A 37 -17.00 16.60 -19.32
C LEU A 37 -16.47 15.24 -19.75
N VAL A 38 -15.58 15.21 -20.75
CA VAL A 38 -14.91 13.98 -21.19
C VAL A 38 -14.06 13.42 -20.05
N PHE A 39 -13.21 14.24 -19.44
CA PHE A 39 -12.39 13.82 -18.29
C PHE A 39 -13.26 13.27 -17.15
N GLY A 40 -14.33 13.97 -16.79
CA GLY A 40 -15.28 13.55 -15.76
C GLY A 40 -15.91 12.18 -16.06
N ALA A 41 -16.41 11.98 -17.28
CA ALA A 41 -17.01 10.71 -17.70
C ALA A 41 -16.01 9.54 -17.63
N PHE A 42 -14.75 9.75 -18.01
CA PHE A 42 -13.72 8.71 -17.91
C PHE A 42 -13.27 8.46 -16.47
N ALA A 43 -13.14 9.52 -15.67
CA ALA A 43 -12.70 9.44 -14.27
C ALA A 43 -13.78 8.88 -13.32
N SER A 44 -15.07 8.95 -13.68
CA SER A 44 -16.17 8.39 -12.90
C SER A 44 -16.78 7.13 -13.56
N GLU A 45 -17.59 7.32 -14.60
CA GLU A 45 -18.47 6.27 -15.14
C GLU A 45 -17.65 5.14 -15.78
N VAL A 46 -16.69 5.48 -16.64
CA VAL A 46 -15.83 4.46 -17.28
C VAL A 46 -14.93 3.78 -16.24
N ALA A 47 -14.37 4.55 -15.29
CA ALA A 47 -13.57 4.00 -14.22
C ALA A 47 -14.34 3.00 -13.35
N GLU A 48 -15.62 3.26 -13.08
CA GLU A 48 -16.51 2.35 -12.33
C GLU A 48 -16.81 1.08 -13.13
N ALA A 49 -17.10 1.19 -14.43
CA ALA A 49 -17.32 0.05 -15.32
C ALA A 49 -16.12 -0.92 -15.40
N LEU A 50 -14.92 -0.43 -15.07
CA LEU A 50 -13.66 -1.19 -15.07
C LEU A 50 -13.17 -1.54 -13.66
N GLN A 51 -14.05 -1.59 -12.66
CA GLN A 51 -13.71 -2.02 -11.30
C GLN A 51 -13.76 -3.55 -11.12
N PRO A 52 -13.16 -4.11 -10.04
CA PRO A 52 -13.12 -5.55 -9.81
C PRO A 52 -14.48 -6.27 -9.84
N HIS A 53 -15.57 -5.59 -9.48
CA HIS A 53 -16.91 -6.17 -9.51
C HIS A 53 -17.37 -6.51 -10.95
N ALA A 54 -16.82 -5.84 -11.98
CA ALA A 54 -17.11 -6.15 -13.37
C ALA A 54 -16.68 -7.56 -13.77
N LEU A 55 -15.73 -8.17 -13.05
CA LEU A 55 -15.32 -9.56 -13.28
C LEU A 55 -16.39 -10.57 -12.87
N ALA A 56 -17.40 -10.16 -12.09
CA ALA A 56 -18.53 -11.02 -11.71
C ALA A 56 -19.63 -11.10 -12.80
N VAL A 57 -19.59 -10.20 -13.79
CA VAL A 57 -20.50 -10.21 -14.96
C VAL A 57 -20.14 -11.37 -15.89
N ASP A 58 -21.10 -11.87 -16.68
CA ASP A 58 -20.82 -12.89 -17.70
C ASP A 58 -19.72 -12.43 -18.67
N ALA A 59 -18.89 -13.38 -19.13
CA ALA A 59 -17.76 -13.06 -19.99
C ALA A 59 -18.17 -12.40 -21.31
N GLY A 60 -19.30 -12.80 -21.90
CA GLY A 60 -19.82 -12.22 -23.14
C GLY A 60 -20.34 -10.80 -22.94
N GLU A 61 -21.05 -10.55 -21.84
CA GLU A 61 -21.52 -9.20 -21.47
C GLU A 61 -20.37 -8.26 -21.13
N ARG A 62 -19.39 -8.76 -20.39
CA ARG A 62 -18.17 -8.04 -20.04
C ARG A 62 -17.37 -7.65 -21.28
N ALA A 63 -17.20 -8.56 -22.24
CA ALA A 63 -16.53 -8.26 -23.51
C ALA A 63 -17.26 -7.17 -24.33
N LYS A 64 -18.60 -7.16 -24.33
CA LYS A 64 -19.39 -6.08 -24.95
C LYS A 64 -19.14 -4.74 -24.25
N CYS A 65 -19.11 -4.73 -22.92
CA CYS A 65 -18.82 -3.53 -22.14
C CYS A 65 -17.42 -2.98 -22.47
N TRP A 66 -16.39 -3.83 -22.52
CA TRP A 66 -15.04 -3.38 -22.86
C TRP A 66 -14.90 -2.88 -24.28
N THR A 67 -15.59 -3.52 -25.22
CA THR A 67 -15.65 -3.03 -26.61
C THR A 67 -16.25 -1.64 -26.67
N ALA A 68 -17.37 -1.41 -25.96
CA ALA A 68 -18.00 -0.10 -25.90
C ALA A 68 -17.11 0.95 -25.21
N VAL A 69 -16.40 0.60 -24.12
CA VAL A 69 -15.41 1.49 -23.50
C VAL A 69 -14.30 1.86 -24.48
N ALA A 70 -13.81 0.89 -25.25
CA ALA A 70 -12.77 1.13 -26.24
C ALA A 70 -13.25 2.08 -27.33
N GLU A 71 -14.47 1.90 -27.84
CA GLU A 71 -15.09 2.81 -28.82
C GLU A 71 -15.26 4.23 -28.28
N LEU A 72 -15.66 4.39 -27.02
CA LEU A 72 -15.71 5.70 -26.36
C LEU A 72 -14.33 6.33 -26.24
N ALA A 73 -13.31 5.54 -25.89
CA ALA A 73 -11.93 6.01 -25.78
C ALA A 73 -11.39 6.44 -27.16
N ASP A 74 -11.63 5.66 -28.20
CA ASP A 74 -11.24 5.98 -29.59
C ASP A 74 -11.87 7.30 -30.06
N ALA A 75 -13.13 7.54 -29.71
CA ALA A 75 -13.86 8.72 -30.16
C ALA A 75 -13.56 10.00 -29.35
N HIS A 76 -13.29 9.88 -28.05
CA HIS A 76 -13.29 11.04 -27.14
C HIS A 76 -12.00 11.25 -26.35
N LEU A 77 -11.21 10.20 -26.09
CA LEU A 77 -10.07 10.29 -25.16
C LEU A 77 -8.79 10.69 -25.90
N SER A 78 -8.43 11.96 -25.81
CA SER A 78 -7.11 12.44 -26.26
C SER A 78 -6.00 11.97 -25.31
N GLU A 79 -4.75 12.00 -25.78
CA GLU A 79 -3.59 11.65 -24.95
C GLU A 79 -3.47 12.58 -23.72
N GLU A 80 -3.71 13.89 -23.91
CA GLU A 80 -3.67 14.86 -22.81
C GLU A 80 -4.70 14.53 -21.72
N LEU A 81 -5.94 14.22 -22.12
CA LEU A 81 -6.99 13.80 -21.20
C LEU A 81 -6.67 12.46 -20.53
N ARG A 82 -6.09 11.51 -21.27
CA ARG A 82 -5.63 10.23 -20.74
C ARG A 82 -4.59 10.44 -19.64
N LEU A 83 -3.58 11.27 -19.86
CA LEU A 83 -2.50 11.49 -18.90
C LEU A 83 -2.95 12.23 -17.64
N ARG A 84 -4.09 12.94 -17.68
CA ARG A 84 -4.74 13.53 -16.51
C ARG A 84 -5.43 12.49 -15.61
N LEU A 85 -5.80 11.32 -16.14
CA LEU A 85 -6.47 10.28 -15.34
C LEU A 85 -5.53 9.71 -14.28
N PRO A 86 -6.06 9.32 -13.09
CA PRO A 86 -5.30 8.53 -12.13
C PRO A 86 -4.77 7.24 -12.78
N THR A 87 -3.65 6.70 -12.30
CA THR A 87 -2.93 5.61 -12.98
C THR A 87 -3.81 4.38 -13.19
N GLU A 88 -4.60 3.99 -12.19
CA GLU A 88 -5.47 2.80 -12.28
C GLU A 88 -6.50 2.89 -13.43
N PRO A 89 -7.42 3.87 -13.46
CA PRO A 89 -8.35 4.01 -14.57
C PRO A 89 -7.64 4.30 -15.90
N ARG A 90 -6.53 5.05 -15.88
CA ARG A 90 -5.74 5.33 -17.09
C ARG A 90 -5.23 4.06 -17.75
N VAL A 91 -4.59 3.16 -16.99
CA VAL A 91 -4.10 1.88 -17.51
C VAL A 91 -5.27 1.05 -18.02
N ARG A 92 -6.33 0.88 -17.23
CA ARG A 92 -7.46 0.01 -17.61
C ARG A 92 -8.18 0.51 -18.87
N VAL A 93 -8.41 1.82 -18.99
CA VAL A 93 -9.01 2.39 -20.20
C VAL A 93 -8.08 2.23 -21.41
N SER A 94 -6.77 2.41 -21.22
CA SER A 94 -5.80 2.23 -22.32
C SER A 94 -5.74 0.77 -22.79
N LEU A 95 -5.82 -0.19 -21.87
CA LEU A 95 -5.91 -1.62 -22.20
C LEU A 95 -7.21 -1.98 -22.91
N ALA A 96 -8.34 -1.41 -22.47
CA ALA A 96 -9.62 -1.55 -23.16
C ALA A 96 -9.52 -0.99 -24.59
N GLN A 97 -8.98 0.21 -24.74
CA GLN A 97 -8.77 0.86 -26.04
C GLN A 97 -7.88 0.04 -26.97
N HIS A 98 -6.82 -0.58 -26.43
CA HIS A 98 -5.95 -1.50 -27.17
C HIS A 98 -6.60 -2.86 -27.49
N ARG A 99 -7.84 -3.10 -27.03
CA ARG A 99 -8.60 -4.35 -27.22
C ARG A 99 -7.88 -5.59 -26.65
N ASP A 100 -6.98 -5.42 -25.68
CA ASP A 100 -6.33 -6.53 -24.99
C ASP A 100 -7.14 -6.93 -23.75
N HIS A 101 -8.22 -7.68 -24.00
CA HIS A 101 -9.18 -8.07 -22.96
C HIS A 101 -8.55 -8.95 -21.88
N ALA A 102 -7.60 -9.82 -22.23
CA ALA A 102 -6.93 -10.68 -21.27
C ALA A 102 -6.06 -9.86 -20.30
N LEU A 103 -5.33 -8.88 -20.84
CA LEU A 103 -4.50 -8.01 -20.03
C LEU A 103 -5.36 -7.06 -19.16
N LEU A 104 -6.47 -6.58 -19.71
CA LEU A 104 -7.46 -5.81 -18.97
C LEU A 104 -8.04 -6.61 -17.80
N GLU A 105 -8.43 -7.88 -18.01
CA GLU A 105 -8.89 -8.77 -16.92
C GLU A 105 -7.86 -8.89 -15.81
N ALA A 106 -6.60 -9.11 -16.18
CA ALA A 106 -5.51 -9.21 -15.22
C ALA A 106 -5.31 -7.89 -14.44
N ALA A 107 -5.40 -6.74 -15.12
CA ALA A 107 -5.28 -5.42 -14.50
C ALA A 107 -6.46 -5.07 -13.58
N VAL A 108 -7.67 -5.53 -13.91
CA VAL A 108 -8.87 -5.39 -13.08
C VAL A 108 -8.81 -6.30 -11.85
N ALA A 109 -8.30 -7.53 -12.01
CA ALA A 109 -8.16 -8.49 -10.92
C ALA A 109 -7.06 -8.13 -9.91
N LEU A 110 -6.09 -7.30 -10.32
CA LEU A 110 -4.96 -6.91 -9.48
C LEU A 110 -5.39 -6.00 -8.33
N GLU A 111 -5.37 -6.51 -7.10
CA GLU A 111 -5.79 -5.73 -5.91
C GLU A 111 -4.91 -4.51 -5.59
N ALA A 112 -3.63 -4.58 -5.94
CA ALA A 112 -2.64 -3.52 -5.80
C ALA A 112 -1.40 -3.82 -6.67
N PRO A 113 -0.99 -2.90 -7.56
CA PRO A 113 0.25 -3.06 -8.31
C PRO A 113 1.48 -2.94 -7.43
N GLY A 114 2.58 -3.54 -7.87
CA GLY A 114 3.91 -3.14 -7.44
C GLY A 114 4.33 -1.82 -8.11
N PHE A 115 5.47 -1.27 -7.72
CA PHE A 115 5.99 -0.03 -8.30
C PHE A 115 7.44 -0.20 -8.75
N LEU A 116 7.82 0.55 -9.76
CA LEU A 116 9.21 0.76 -10.18
C LEU A 116 9.56 2.22 -9.97
N LEU A 117 10.60 2.49 -9.18
CA LEU A 117 11.20 3.82 -9.05
C LEU A 117 12.47 3.87 -9.91
N GLU A 118 12.45 4.69 -10.96
CA GLU A 118 13.54 4.81 -11.94
C GLU A 118 13.65 6.26 -12.36
N ASP A 119 14.87 6.82 -12.35
CA ASP A 119 15.16 8.20 -12.76
C ASP A 119 14.24 9.28 -12.13
N GLY A 120 13.87 9.06 -10.86
CA GLY A 120 13.00 9.96 -10.11
C GLY A 120 11.51 9.87 -10.48
N ARG A 121 11.14 8.95 -11.37
CA ARG A 121 9.76 8.66 -11.79
C ARG A 121 9.28 7.37 -11.13
N LEU A 122 7.99 7.28 -10.86
CA LEU A 122 7.37 6.11 -10.26
C LEU A 122 6.38 5.51 -11.24
N PHE A 123 6.53 4.22 -11.56
CA PHE A 123 5.64 3.50 -12.47
C PHE A 123 4.88 2.41 -11.72
N ALA A 124 3.57 2.33 -11.90
CA ALA A 124 2.77 1.23 -11.38
C ALA A 124 2.89 0.00 -12.30
N ARG A 125 3.37 -1.12 -11.75
CA ARG A 125 3.56 -2.37 -12.48
C ARG A 125 2.25 -3.14 -12.63
N TYR A 126 1.35 -2.60 -13.44
CA TYR A 126 0.20 -3.36 -13.94
C TYR A 126 0.65 -4.37 -15.01
N PRO A 127 -0.16 -5.40 -15.30
CA PRO A 127 0.12 -6.35 -16.37
C PRO A 127 0.38 -5.62 -17.70
N GLY A 128 1.42 -6.07 -18.43
CA GLY A 128 1.82 -5.50 -19.71
C GLY A 128 2.83 -4.36 -19.62
N PHE A 129 3.12 -3.85 -18.42
CA PHE A 129 4.14 -2.81 -18.25
C PHE A 129 5.53 -3.31 -18.67
N ARG A 130 6.07 -2.69 -19.74
CA ARG A 130 7.36 -3.06 -20.37
C ARG A 130 7.47 -4.52 -20.79
N GLU A 131 6.34 -5.16 -21.05
CA GLU A 131 6.30 -6.49 -21.65
C GLU A 131 6.35 -6.32 -23.17
N GLU A 132 7.49 -6.68 -23.77
CA GLU A 132 7.81 -6.48 -25.20
C GLU A 132 6.68 -6.86 -26.18
N PRO A 133 5.91 -7.95 -25.97
CA PRO A 133 4.82 -8.31 -26.88
C PRO A 133 3.68 -7.29 -26.99
N HIS A 134 3.50 -6.41 -25.99
CA HIS A 134 2.33 -5.52 -25.92
C HIS A 134 2.60 -4.10 -26.43
N GLY A 135 3.86 -3.65 -26.45
CA GLY A 135 4.23 -2.33 -27.00
C GLY A 135 3.53 -1.13 -26.35
N LEU A 136 3.11 -1.24 -25.08
CA LEU A 136 2.37 -0.20 -24.36
C LEU A 136 3.29 0.95 -23.93
N ALA A 137 2.78 2.17 -23.93
CA ALA A 137 3.53 3.36 -23.53
C ALA A 137 3.74 3.42 -22.01
N ASP A 138 4.96 3.73 -21.56
CA ASP A 138 5.32 3.83 -20.14
C ASP A 138 4.50 4.90 -19.40
N GLU A 139 4.13 5.98 -20.10
CA GLU A 139 3.35 7.10 -19.57
C GLU A 139 1.97 6.68 -19.06
N TRP A 140 1.42 5.57 -19.58
CA TRP A 140 0.15 5.02 -19.10
C TRP A 140 0.28 4.49 -17.67
N PHE A 141 1.49 4.07 -17.28
CA PHE A 141 1.80 3.47 -15.99
C PHE A 141 2.44 4.46 -15.00
N GLU A 142 2.78 5.68 -15.43
CA GLU A 142 3.48 6.66 -14.59
C GLU A 142 2.59 7.33 -13.53
N VAL A 143 2.96 7.22 -12.27
CA VAL A 143 2.34 7.92 -11.15
C VAL A 143 2.86 9.35 -11.10
N VAL A 144 2.03 10.36 -11.41
CA VAL A 144 2.49 11.76 -11.49
C VAL A 144 2.07 12.60 -10.28
N ALA A 145 0.80 12.59 -9.89
CA ALA A 145 0.26 13.53 -8.89
C ALA A 145 -0.63 12.86 -7.82
N GLU A 146 -0.81 11.55 -7.87
CA GLU A 146 -1.68 10.83 -6.95
C GLU A 146 -0.92 10.19 -5.78
N GLN A 147 -1.62 10.02 -4.67
CA GLN A 147 -1.09 9.34 -3.50
C GLN A 147 -1.29 7.83 -3.60
N VAL A 148 -0.20 7.07 -3.59
CA VAL A 148 -0.25 5.59 -3.64
C VAL A 148 -0.43 4.92 -2.28
N THR A 149 -1.00 5.65 -1.29
CA THR A 149 -1.09 5.19 0.11
C THR A 149 -1.79 3.84 0.24
N VAL A 150 -2.88 3.62 -0.50
CA VAL A 150 -3.67 2.38 -0.41
C VAL A 150 -2.96 1.21 -1.09
N PRO A 151 -2.55 1.29 -2.38
CA PRO A 151 -1.77 0.24 -3.01
C PRO A 151 -0.50 -0.13 -2.24
N LEU A 152 0.28 0.87 -1.81
CA LEU A 152 1.52 0.66 -1.07
C LEU A 152 1.27 -0.10 0.24
N ALA A 153 0.25 0.29 1.01
CA ALA A 153 -0.13 -0.38 2.26
C ALA A 153 -0.66 -1.81 2.07
N LYS A 154 -1.31 -2.10 0.93
CA LYS A 154 -1.76 -3.45 0.56
C LYS A 154 -0.58 -4.33 0.19
N GLY A 155 0.37 -3.82 -0.60
CA GLY A 155 1.56 -4.56 -1.03
C GLY A 155 2.65 -4.74 0.04
N LEU A 156 2.58 -4.04 1.19
CA LEU A 156 3.44 -4.31 2.34
C LEU A 156 3.19 -5.72 2.89
N ARG A 157 4.20 -6.60 2.77
CA ARG A 157 4.12 -8.00 3.22
C ARG A 157 5.14 -8.31 4.32
N PRO A 158 4.71 -8.68 5.53
CA PRO A 158 5.64 -9.06 6.59
C PRO A 158 6.34 -10.39 6.27
N ARG A 159 7.65 -10.47 6.52
CA ARG A 159 8.47 -11.67 6.31
C ARG A 159 8.68 -12.41 7.64
N TYR A 160 9.31 -11.76 8.60
CA TYR A 160 9.53 -12.32 9.94
C TYR A 160 9.65 -11.25 11.01
N LEU A 161 9.52 -11.69 12.27
CA LEU A 161 9.74 -10.88 13.46
C LEU A 161 10.45 -11.74 14.52
N VAL A 162 11.63 -11.29 14.97
CA VAL A 162 12.45 -12.05 15.91
C VAL A 162 13.09 -11.13 16.94
N TRP A 163 13.35 -11.68 18.13
CA TRP A 163 14.23 -11.03 19.10
C TRP A 163 15.64 -11.54 18.90
N THR A 164 16.61 -10.65 18.76
CA THR A 164 18.04 -11.01 18.62
C THR A 164 18.87 -10.32 19.70
N GLY A 165 20.16 -10.68 19.75
CA GLY A 165 21.11 -10.18 20.73
C GLY A 165 21.45 -11.23 21.79
N VAL A 166 22.72 -11.27 22.18
CA VAL A 166 23.23 -12.19 23.22
C VAL A 166 23.34 -11.44 24.54
N ARG A 167 23.97 -10.26 24.51
CA ARG A 167 24.10 -9.38 25.66
C ARG A 167 22.95 -8.39 25.69
N ARG A 168 22.72 -7.87 26.88
CA ARG A 168 21.65 -6.93 27.18
C ARG A 168 21.66 -5.65 26.33
N SER A 169 22.84 -5.09 26.10
CA SER A 169 23.04 -3.90 25.24
C SER A 169 22.68 -4.17 23.78
N ASP A 170 22.71 -5.44 23.38
CA ASP A 170 22.59 -5.84 21.98
C ASP A 170 21.18 -6.38 21.66
N TYR A 171 20.28 -6.38 22.65
CA TYR A 171 18.91 -6.86 22.44
C TYR A 171 18.16 -5.94 21.48
N CYS A 172 17.68 -6.54 20.40
CA CYS A 172 16.87 -5.83 19.42
C CYS A 172 15.66 -6.65 18.99
N LEU A 173 14.61 -5.94 18.59
CA LEU A 173 13.52 -6.50 17.82
C LEU A 173 13.88 -6.34 16.35
N GLU A 174 14.16 -7.44 15.67
CA GLU A 174 14.41 -7.46 14.24
C GLU A 174 13.11 -7.80 13.49
N TYR A 175 12.73 -6.94 12.57
CA TYR A 175 11.53 -7.08 11.76
C TYR A 175 11.87 -6.92 10.28
N SER A 176 11.49 -7.91 9.48
CA SER A 176 11.72 -7.90 8.04
C SER A 176 10.40 -7.92 7.28
N PHE A 177 10.32 -7.14 6.21
CA PHE A 177 9.14 -7.02 5.35
C PHE A 177 9.50 -6.62 3.93
N PHE A 178 8.59 -6.87 3.00
CA PHE A 178 8.68 -6.42 1.62
C PHE A 178 7.94 -5.10 1.43
N VAL A 179 8.58 -4.17 0.74
CA VAL A 179 7.99 -2.96 0.16
C VAL A 179 7.78 -3.24 -1.33
N PRO A 180 6.57 -3.02 -1.87
CA PRO A 180 6.24 -3.34 -3.27
C PRO A 180 6.79 -2.27 -4.23
N VAL A 181 8.04 -1.86 -4.05
CA VAL A 181 8.72 -0.83 -4.85
C VAL A 181 10.10 -1.36 -5.20
N GLU A 182 10.40 -1.47 -6.48
CA GLU A 182 11.74 -1.72 -7.02
C GLU A 182 12.50 -0.40 -7.17
N GLY A 183 13.83 -0.43 -7.04
CA GLY A 183 14.67 0.77 -7.11
C GLY A 183 14.64 1.66 -5.86
N LEU A 184 14.08 1.17 -4.75
CA LEU A 184 13.95 1.93 -3.52
C LEU A 184 15.28 2.01 -2.76
N GLY A 185 15.81 3.22 -2.58
CA GLY A 185 17.02 3.49 -1.81
C GLY A 185 16.84 3.38 -0.30
N ALA A 186 17.96 3.28 0.43
CA ALA A 186 17.95 3.15 1.89
C ALA A 186 17.47 4.42 2.60
N GLU A 187 17.76 5.58 2.03
CA GLU A 187 17.33 6.91 2.48
C GLU A 187 15.82 7.13 2.32
N ALA A 188 15.19 6.42 1.39
CA ALA A 188 13.75 6.50 1.13
C ALA A 188 12.92 5.70 2.15
N VAL A 189 13.54 4.91 3.03
CA VAL A 189 12.82 4.09 4.01
C VAL A 189 13.33 4.34 5.42
N ARG A 190 12.40 4.74 6.29
CA ARG A 190 12.62 4.78 7.73
C ARG A 190 11.66 3.84 8.43
N VAL A 191 12.12 3.20 9.49
CA VAL A 191 11.29 2.36 10.36
C VAL A 191 11.53 2.80 11.78
N GLY A 192 10.47 2.81 12.58
CA GLY A 192 10.57 3.19 13.98
C GLY A 192 9.27 2.94 14.70
N VAL A 193 9.20 3.42 15.93
CA VAL A 193 8.01 3.33 16.75
C VAL A 193 7.49 4.69 17.17
N ASP A 194 6.17 4.80 17.23
CA ASP A 194 5.45 5.94 17.80
C ASP A 194 4.68 5.48 19.05
N ARG A 195 4.70 6.27 20.12
CA ARG A 195 4.00 5.98 21.37
C ARG A 195 2.48 6.03 21.15
N LEU A 196 1.79 5.00 21.61
CA LEU A 196 0.34 4.95 21.61
C LEU A 196 -0.20 5.56 22.91
N ALA A 197 -1.13 6.50 22.75
CA ALA A 197 -1.93 6.97 23.88
C ALA A 197 -2.75 5.80 24.48
N LYS A 198 -2.97 5.85 25.79
CA LYS A 198 -3.68 4.81 26.54
C LYS A 198 -5.05 4.53 25.90
N GLY A 199 -5.35 3.25 25.68
CA GLY A 199 -6.62 2.80 25.09
C GLY A 199 -6.79 3.09 23.58
N ARG A 200 -5.79 3.66 22.90
CA ARG A 200 -5.86 3.93 21.47
C ARG A 200 -5.24 2.79 20.64
N SER A 201 -5.78 2.63 19.44
CA SER A 201 -5.21 1.79 18.38
C SER A 201 -4.12 2.56 17.61
N PRO A 202 -3.24 1.86 16.89
CA PRO A 202 -2.35 2.47 15.91
C PRO A 202 -3.07 3.46 14.99
N ARG A 203 -2.43 4.60 14.71
CA ARG A 203 -2.95 5.59 13.77
C ARG A 203 -3.14 4.93 12.40
N LYS A 204 -4.17 5.37 11.66
CA LYS A 204 -4.40 4.94 10.28
C LYS A 204 -3.20 5.32 9.40
N ARG A 205 -3.09 4.67 8.24
CA ARG A 205 -2.15 5.04 7.18
C ARG A 205 -2.44 6.46 6.69
N ARG A 206 -1.42 7.22 6.31
CA ARG A 206 -1.53 8.55 5.72
C ARG A 206 -0.31 8.86 4.85
N ALA A 207 -0.47 9.76 3.90
CA ALA A 207 0.64 10.43 3.24
C ALA A 207 0.75 11.86 3.77
N VAL A 208 1.97 12.36 3.86
CA VAL A 208 2.30 13.76 4.16
C VAL A 208 3.39 14.20 3.20
N GLU A 209 3.55 15.49 2.98
CA GLU A 209 4.73 16.01 2.27
C GLU A 209 6.00 15.58 2.99
N ALA A 210 7.02 15.19 2.22
CA ALA A 210 8.24 14.59 2.75
C ALA A 210 8.97 15.52 3.74
N ALA A 211 8.99 16.83 3.46
CA ALA A 211 9.59 17.84 4.34
C ALA A 211 8.85 17.98 5.68
N SER A 212 7.58 17.59 5.74
CA SER A 212 6.71 17.67 6.91
C SER A 212 6.59 16.33 7.66
N ALA A 213 7.33 15.31 7.24
CA ALA A 213 7.29 14.00 7.87
C ALA A 213 7.78 14.08 9.33
N PRO A 214 6.95 13.68 10.32
CA PRO A 214 7.40 13.71 11.72
C PRO A 214 8.57 12.75 11.92
N ALA A 215 9.38 13.00 12.96
CA ALA A 215 10.35 12.03 13.46
C ALA A 215 9.65 10.89 14.21
N PHE A 216 10.33 9.75 14.38
CA PHE A 216 9.86 8.69 15.27
C PHE A 216 10.22 9.03 16.71
N ASP A 217 9.50 8.47 17.67
CA ASP A 217 9.91 8.58 19.09
C ASP A 217 11.21 7.77 19.34
N VAL A 218 11.34 6.64 18.61
CA VAL A 218 12.54 5.81 18.53
C VAL A 218 12.69 5.30 17.10
N ASP A 219 13.83 5.61 16.48
CA ASP A 219 14.20 5.10 15.16
C ASP A 219 14.76 3.67 15.26
N ALA A 220 14.56 2.87 14.22
CA ALA A 220 15.23 1.59 14.05
C ALA A 220 16.40 1.75 13.06
N ALA A 221 17.46 0.96 13.24
CA ALA A 221 18.45 0.82 12.18
C ALA A 221 17.82 0.04 11.02
N VAL A 222 17.97 0.54 9.79
CA VAL A 222 17.34 -0.04 8.60
C VAL A 222 18.39 -0.52 7.61
N GLU A 223 18.22 -1.75 7.13
CA GLU A 223 18.92 -2.31 5.98
C GLU A 223 17.92 -2.51 4.85
N VAL A 224 18.26 -2.03 3.66
CA VAL A 224 17.43 -2.12 2.45
C VAL A 224 18.18 -2.94 1.40
N ARG A 225 17.47 -3.88 0.75
CA ARG A 225 18.03 -4.75 -0.29
C ARG A 225 17.01 -4.97 -1.40
N ALA A 226 17.45 -4.92 -2.65
CA ALA A 226 16.63 -5.29 -3.81
C ALA A 226 16.39 -6.81 -3.85
N GLU A 227 15.16 -7.24 -4.13
CA GLU A 227 14.79 -8.65 -4.35
C GLU A 227 13.79 -8.73 -5.52
N GLY A 228 14.31 -8.70 -6.75
CA GLY A 228 13.48 -8.63 -7.95
C GLY A 228 12.60 -7.38 -7.98
N ALA A 229 11.30 -7.55 -8.22
CA ALA A 229 10.32 -6.47 -8.30
C ALA A 229 9.88 -5.90 -6.94
N VAL A 230 10.56 -6.25 -5.84
CA VAL A 230 10.27 -5.74 -4.50
C VAL A 230 11.55 -5.36 -3.77
N THR A 231 11.40 -4.56 -2.73
CA THR A 231 12.48 -4.20 -1.82
C THR A 231 12.29 -4.88 -0.47
N VAL A 232 13.33 -5.54 0.03
CA VAL A 232 13.37 -6.09 1.39
C VAL A 232 13.90 -5.04 2.34
N VAL A 233 13.16 -4.82 3.41
CA VAL A 233 13.55 -3.92 4.49
C VAL A 233 13.70 -4.74 5.76
N THR A 234 14.86 -4.65 6.40
CA THR A 234 15.11 -5.24 7.72
C THR A 234 15.38 -4.11 8.72
N ALA A 235 14.48 -3.98 9.69
CA ALA A 235 14.55 -2.98 10.74
C ALA A 235 14.99 -3.63 12.05
N ARG A 236 15.95 -3.00 12.74
CA ARG A 236 16.47 -3.43 14.05
C ARG A 236 16.20 -2.34 15.07
N LEU A 237 15.18 -2.57 15.91
CA LEU A 237 14.81 -1.65 16.98
C LEU A 237 15.53 -2.06 18.26
N ARG A 238 16.46 -1.21 18.74
CA ARG A 238 17.18 -1.47 19.98
C ARG A 238 16.24 -1.36 21.18
N THR A 239 16.25 -2.39 22.01
CA THR A 239 15.37 -2.43 23.19
C THR A 239 15.78 -1.45 24.28
N GLU A 240 17.06 -1.10 24.36
CA GLU A 240 17.56 -0.11 25.33
C GLU A 240 16.94 1.28 25.08
N GLU A 241 16.86 1.71 23.83
CA GLU A 241 16.25 2.98 23.44
C GLU A 241 14.76 2.98 23.76
N LEU A 242 14.07 1.89 23.40
CA LEU A 242 12.65 1.74 23.66
C LEU A 242 12.32 1.76 25.16
N THR A 243 13.07 1.00 25.98
CA THR A 243 12.87 0.96 27.43
C THR A 243 13.28 2.27 28.11
N GLY A 244 14.28 2.98 27.58
CA GLY A 244 14.69 4.30 28.05
C GLY A 244 13.60 5.37 27.89
N ARG A 245 12.66 5.19 26.95
CA ARG A 245 11.48 6.05 26.79
C ARG A 245 10.33 5.74 27.76
N GLY A 246 10.49 4.71 28.61
CA GLY A 246 9.54 4.34 29.65
C GLY A 246 8.47 3.33 29.24
N ALA A 247 7.65 2.93 30.21
CA ALA A 247 6.58 1.97 30.00
C ALA A 247 5.48 2.52 29.08
N GLY A 248 4.85 1.63 28.33
CA GLY A 248 3.79 2.01 27.40
C GLY A 248 3.62 1.04 26.23
N ARG A 249 2.78 1.43 25.29
CA ARG A 249 2.56 0.71 24.03
C ARG A 249 3.09 1.56 22.88
N TRP A 250 3.73 0.91 21.93
CA TRP A 250 4.50 1.56 20.87
C TRP A 250 4.13 0.92 19.53
N SER A 251 3.62 1.68 18.57
CA SER A 251 3.26 1.16 17.25
C SER A 251 4.48 1.09 16.36
N LEU A 252 4.78 -0.08 15.79
CA LEU A 252 5.84 -0.19 14.77
C LEU A 252 5.31 0.29 13.42
N ARG A 253 6.05 1.17 12.75
CA ARG A 253 5.61 1.82 11.50
C ARG A 253 6.77 1.98 10.54
N ALA A 254 6.46 1.95 9.25
CA ALA A 254 7.37 2.30 8.19
C ALA A 254 6.96 3.66 7.60
N ARG A 255 7.94 4.49 7.31
CA ARG A 255 7.80 5.73 6.55
C ARG A 255 8.59 5.55 5.25
N VAL A 256 7.86 5.48 4.15
CA VAL A 256 8.43 5.31 2.80
C VAL A 256 8.28 6.63 2.06
N THR A 257 9.34 7.19 1.50
CA THR A 257 9.31 8.45 0.78
C THR A 257 9.39 8.21 -0.73
N LEU A 258 8.37 8.65 -1.47
CA LEU A 258 8.28 8.55 -2.93
C LEU A 258 7.66 9.84 -3.48
N LEU A 259 8.19 10.37 -4.58
CA LEU A 259 7.63 11.52 -5.30
C LEU A 259 7.27 12.72 -4.38
N GLY A 260 8.15 13.07 -3.45
CA GLY A 260 7.93 14.19 -2.54
C GLY A 260 6.93 13.94 -1.40
N PHE A 261 6.37 12.74 -1.29
CA PHE A 261 5.49 12.33 -0.18
C PHE A 261 6.15 11.28 0.71
N THR A 262 5.94 11.37 2.02
CA THR A 262 6.22 10.30 2.98
C THR A 262 4.93 9.59 3.36
N TYR A 263 4.88 8.30 3.05
CA TYR A 263 3.80 7.38 3.37
C TYR A 263 4.05 6.75 4.73
N ASP A 264 3.23 7.12 5.72
CA ASP A 264 3.28 6.64 7.09
C ASP A 264 2.35 5.41 7.25
N LEU A 265 2.97 4.23 7.32
CA LEU A 265 2.32 2.93 7.18
C LEU A 265 2.47 2.09 8.46
N PRO A 266 1.37 1.68 9.12
CA PRO A 266 1.45 0.75 10.25
C PRO A 266 1.92 -0.62 9.75
N LEU A 267 2.95 -1.17 10.39
CA LEU A 267 3.47 -2.49 10.06
C LEU A 267 2.56 -3.59 10.63
N LYS A 268 2.53 -4.74 9.96
CA LYS A 268 1.61 -5.85 10.27
C LYS A 268 2.39 -7.03 10.84
N ALA A 269 1.76 -7.80 11.70
CA ALA A 269 2.31 -9.06 12.19
C ALA A 269 2.57 -10.06 11.05
N PRO A 270 3.73 -10.75 11.00
CA PRO A 270 3.91 -11.88 10.08
C PRO A 270 2.85 -12.96 10.34
N ARG A 271 2.37 -13.64 9.29
CA ARG A 271 1.48 -14.81 9.44
C ARG A 271 2.26 -16.06 9.85
N GLY A 272 3.54 -16.14 9.50
CA GLY A 272 4.42 -17.27 9.77
C GLY A 272 5.36 -17.01 10.94
N TYR A 273 6.66 -16.87 10.64
CA TYR A 273 7.74 -16.94 11.64
C TYR A 273 7.74 -15.77 12.62
N PHE A 274 7.43 -16.09 13.88
CA PHE A 274 7.58 -15.23 15.05
C PHE A 274 8.37 -15.96 16.13
N GLN A 275 9.63 -15.59 16.32
CA GLN A 275 10.46 -16.20 17.35
C GLN A 275 10.34 -15.42 18.67
N ARG A 276 9.70 -16.05 19.66
CA ARG A 276 9.60 -15.50 21.04
C ARG A 276 10.85 -15.78 21.89
N LEU A 277 11.68 -16.74 21.47
CA LEU A 277 12.93 -17.03 22.16
C LEU A 277 13.83 -15.79 22.10
N GLY A 278 14.48 -15.45 23.21
CA GLY A 278 15.28 -14.22 23.30
C GLY A 278 14.46 -12.96 23.61
N MET A 279 13.14 -13.06 23.85
CA MET A 279 12.35 -11.91 24.28
C MET A 279 12.76 -11.46 25.70
N PRO A 280 13.15 -10.19 25.87
CA PRO A 280 13.49 -9.66 27.20
C PRO A 280 12.26 -9.61 28.13
N ILE A 281 12.49 -9.82 29.43
CA ILE A 281 11.42 -9.73 30.43
C ILE A 281 10.83 -8.31 30.45
N GLY A 282 9.50 -8.23 30.42
CA GLY A 282 8.75 -6.97 30.43
C GLY A 282 8.60 -6.32 29.04
N LEU A 283 9.08 -6.98 27.99
CA LEU A 283 8.72 -6.65 26.61
C LEU A 283 7.75 -7.69 26.07
N ALA A 284 6.79 -7.23 25.27
CA ALA A 284 5.88 -8.10 24.54
C ALA A 284 5.55 -7.48 23.18
N VAL A 285 5.37 -8.33 22.17
CA VAL A 285 4.75 -7.93 20.91
C VAL A 285 3.25 -8.17 21.01
N GLU A 286 2.48 -7.17 20.64
CA GLU A 286 1.03 -7.19 20.57
C GLU A 286 0.55 -6.90 19.16
N TYR A 287 -0.67 -7.33 18.87
CA TYR A 287 -1.32 -7.08 17.58
C TYR A 287 -2.67 -6.41 17.84
N GLY A 288 -2.87 -5.25 17.24
CA GLY A 288 -4.14 -4.53 17.28
C GLY A 288 -5.08 -4.95 16.14
N GLY A 289 -6.12 -4.14 15.92
CA GLY A 289 -7.00 -4.26 14.75
C GLY A 289 -6.21 -4.34 13.43
N HIS A 290 -6.70 -5.15 12.51
CA HIS A 290 -6.04 -5.46 11.22
C HIS A 290 -4.60 -5.99 11.35
N ARG A 291 -4.27 -6.62 12.49
CA ARG A 291 -2.94 -7.18 12.82
C ARG A 291 -1.82 -6.14 12.85
N SER A 292 -2.15 -4.89 13.14
CA SER A 292 -1.17 -3.81 13.30
C SER A 292 -0.22 -4.12 14.46
N LEU A 293 1.09 -3.99 14.24
CA LEU A 293 2.12 -4.39 15.15
C LEU A 293 2.38 -3.33 16.23
N ALA A 294 2.38 -3.75 17.48
CA ALA A 294 2.78 -2.92 18.60
C ALA A 294 3.75 -3.65 19.53
N VAL A 295 4.59 -2.90 20.23
CA VAL A 295 5.46 -3.38 21.29
C VAL A 295 4.97 -2.79 22.61
N ARG A 296 4.72 -3.65 23.60
CA ARG A 296 4.43 -3.24 24.97
C ARG A 296 5.70 -3.31 25.80
N VAL A 297 5.97 -2.23 26.53
CA VAL A 297 7.02 -2.09 27.53
C VAL A 297 6.36 -1.99 28.88
N ASP A 298 6.60 -2.96 29.76
CA ASP A 298 6.12 -2.97 31.13
C ASP A 298 7.07 -2.25 32.06
N GLU A 299 6.57 -1.79 33.22
CA GLU A 299 7.39 -1.17 34.27
C GLU A 299 8.58 -2.06 34.68
N ARG A 300 8.40 -3.39 34.69
CA ARG A 300 9.49 -4.32 35.01
C ARG A 300 10.66 -4.23 34.03
N ALA A 301 10.41 -3.92 32.76
CA ALA A 301 11.46 -3.71 31.77
C ALA A 301 12.25 -2.41 32.02
N THR A 302 11.63 -1.42 32.67
CA THR A 302 12.26 -0.12 32.95
C THR A 302 12.96 -0.06 34.31
N TRP A 303 12.51 -0.82 35.32
CA TRP A 303 12.99 -0.69 36.71
C TRP A 303 14.30 -1.41 37.02
N ARG A 304 14.50 -2.63 36.50
CA ARG A 304 15.69 -3.45 36.85
C ARG A 304 16.85 -3.24 35.90
N GLY A 305 16.62 -2.43 34.87
CA GLY A 305 17.22 -2.75 33.60
C GLY A 305 16.87 -4.17 33.12
N LEU A 306 17.02 -4.46 31.83
CA LEU A 306 16.71 -5.75 31.18
C LEU A 306 17.55 -6.93 31.72
N SER A 307 17.33 -7.34 32.97
CA SER A 307 18.12 -8.36 33.66
C SER A 307 17.36 -9.67 33.66
N ARG A 308 17.83 -10.59 32.81
CA ARG A 308 17.35 -11.96 32.49
C ARG A 308 16.41 -12.01 31.27
N LEU A 309 16.88 -12.64 30.19
CA LEU A 309 16.01 -13.21 29.17
C LEU A 309 15.15 -14.30 29.81
N ARG A 310 13.96 -14.56 29.28
CA ARG A 310 13.30 -15.84 29.53
C ARG A 310 14.12 -16.93 28.84
N VAL A 311 15.10 -17.50 29.56
CA VAL A 311 15.66 -18.80 29.21
C VAL A 311 14.56 -19.79 29.59
N LEU A 312 13.88 -20.36 28.59
CA LEU A 312 13.07 -21.54 28.83
C LEU A 312 14.02 -22.64 29.28
N ASP A 313 13.76 -23.17 30.47
CA ASP A 313 14.43 -24.34 31.03
C ASP A 313 14.19 -25.50 30.07
N PHE A 314 15.23 -25.93 29.33
CA PHE A 314 15.21 -27.17 28.56
C PHE A 314 15.36 -28.34 29.55
N ARG A 315 14.34 -28.59 30.37
CA ARG A 315 14.16 -29.89 30.99
C ARG A 315 13.01 -30.61 30.28
N LYS A 316 13.41 -31.75 29.72
CA LYS A 316 12.68 -32.77 28.94
C LYS A 316 11.21 -32.93 29.30
#